data_AF-K1XTA3-F1
#
_entry.id   AF-K1XTA3-F1
#
_cell.length_a   1.000
_cell.length_b   1.000
_cell.length_c   1.000
_cell.angle_alpha   90.00
_cell.angle_beta   90.00
_cell.angle_gamma   90.00
#
_symmetry.space_group_name_H-M   'P 1'
#
loop_
_entity.id
_entity.type
_entity.pdbx_description
1 polymer ?
#
loop_
_entity_poly.entity_id
_entity_poly.type
_entity_poly.pdbx_seq_one_letter_code
_entity_poly.pdbx_strand_id
1 'polypeptide(L)'
;MFFTNFLIFILLFYTNFILRAESNTPELMFLNQLEKYYKDYGDYPIPLKTKDYFTDYTKEQKSIKNEYLLNLPKFDLTVKTLVYAKMDLNGDFPNKNAIKSYLKSQNPITPKVLLDYFRPKILNEQFKFQSGDLLFILTHNSDSYIYAYMMNSPYSHCDTLWIPPEGNPMVLMVSPIRSVVVPLSDYLLGVFSHNSRFSIYRHENFDVKKMNQILKTANDRFSNVYFDDAFHRNTNIENLDTFLKAPCFYYCAEFCYALFQYVTGNEEFSANTFVTIKQMYHNRNLKVPEIERPFIDYSENIARKENKWLIDQSFFIKSKYFHQIATYNSHKTVKDFFEGK
;
A
#
# COMPACT_ATOMS: atom_id res chain seq x y z
N MET A 1 -57.29 20.68 9.79
CA MET A 1 -56.45 20.30 8.63
C MET A 1 -55.03 20.89 8.68
N PHE A 2 -54.82 22.15 9.10
CA PHE A 2 -53.47 22.75 9.13
C PHE A 2 -52.46 22.05 10.05
N PHE A 3 -52.88 21.63 11.25
CA PHE A 3 -51.99 20.98 12.22
C PHE A 3 -51.45 19.62 11.73
N THR A 4 -52.29 18.82 11.07
CA THR A 4 -51.91 17.50 10.55
C THR A 4 -50.92 17.61 9.40
N ASN A 5 -51.11 18.58 8.50
CA ASN A 5 -50.19 18.83 7.39
C ASN A 5 -48.84 19.40 7.86
N PHE A 6 -48.84 20.22 8.92
CA PHE A 6 -47.60 20.75 9.52
C PHE A 6 -46.80 19.65 10.23
N LEU A 7 -47.48 18.73 10.93
CA LEU A 7 -46.83 17.58 11.58
C LEU A 7 -46.22 16.61 10.56
N ILE A 8 -46.93 16.33 9.46
CA ILE A 8 -46.42 15.51 8.34
C ILE A 8 -45.21 16.18 7.69
N PHE A 9 -45.25 17.51 7.49
CA PHE A 9 -44.12 18.26 6.95
C PHE A 9 -42.89 18.19 7.87
N ILE A 10 -43.05 18.38 9.18
CA ILE A 10 -41.95 18.23 10.15
C ILE A 10 -41.42 16.80 10.12
N LEU A 11 -42.28 15.78 10.09
CA LEU A 11 -41.85 14.39 10.09
C LEU A 11 -41.05 14.05 8.83
N LEU A 12 -41.53 14.48 7.65
CA LEU A 12 -40.83 14.33 6.37
C LEU A 12 -39.53 15.13 6.30
N PHE A 13 -39.48 16.32 6.92
CA PHE A 13 -38.27 17.14 6.97
C PHE A 13 -37.24 16.52 7.92
N TYR A 14 -37.65 16.06 9.10
CA TYR A 14 -36.78 15.44 10.10
C TYR A 14 -36.23 14.09 9.62
N THR A 15 -37.06 13.27 8.97
CA THR A 15 -36.61 12.01 8.36
C THR A 15 -35.65 12.23 7.20
N ASN A 16 -35.92 13.20 6.32
CA ASN A 16 -34.95 13.57 5.27
C ASN A 16 -33.67 14.19 5.83
N PHE A 17 -33.75 14.94 6.93
CA PHE A 17 -32.57 15.52 7.58
C PHE A 17 -31.72 14.47 8.29
N ILE A 18 -32.34 13.50 8.98
CA ILE A 18 -31.66 12.36 9.60
C ILE A 18 -31.02 11.47 8.52
N LEU A 19 -31.74 11.15 7.43
CA LEU A 19 -31.19 10.36 6.32
C LEU A 19 -30.03 11.06 5.59
N ARG A 20 -30.02 12.40 5.53
CA ARG A 20 -28.89 13.19 5.00
C ARG A 20 -27.77 13.43 6.01
N ALA A 21 -28.04 13.33 7.31
CA ALA A 21 -27.01 13.39 8.34
C ALA A 21 -26.30 12.04 8.50
N GLU A 22 -27.02 10.93 8.31
CA GLU A 22 -26.44 9.59 8.23
C GLU A 22 -25.60 9.40 6.95
N SER A 23 -25.84 10.12 5.86
CA SER A 23 -25.09 9.97 4.60
C SER A 23 -23.62 10.43 4.61
N ASN A 24 -23.09 10.90 5.75
CA ASN A 24 -21.81 11.62 5.80
C ASN A 24 -20.67 10.90 6.55
N THR A 25 -20.84 9.64 6.96
CA THR A 25 -19.69 8.90 7.52
C THR A 25 -18.73 8.49 6.39
N PRO A 26 -17.41 8.47 6.64
CA PRO A 26 -16.43 8.01 5.65
C PRO A 26 -16.74 6.61 5.10
N GLU A 27 -17.29 5.72 5.92
CA GLU A 27 -17.70 4.37 5.52
C GLU A 27 -18.87 4.39 4.54
N LEU A 28 -19.89 5.22 4.78
CA LEU A 28 -21.04 5.32 3.89
C LEU A 28 -20.67 6.06 2.60
N MET A 29 -19.78 7.05 2.66
CA MET A 29 -19.23 7.69 1.46
C MET A 29 -18.47 6.68 0.59
N PHE A 30 -17.65 5.82 1.21
CA PHE A 30 -16.97 4.71 0.53
C PHE A 30 -17.96 3.72 -0.11
N LEU A 31 -19.00 3.29 0.62
CA LEU A 31 -20.03 2.41 0.07
C LEU A 31 -20.78 3.06 -1.10
N ASN A 32 -21.15 4.33 -0.99
CA ASN A 32 -21.82 5.07 -2.06
C ASN A 32 -20.96 5.17 -3.32
N GLN A 33 -19.64 5.34 -3.18
CA GLN A 33 -18.71 5.30 -4.31
C GLN A 33 -18.66 3.90 -4.95
N LEU A 34 -18.57 2.84 -4.15
CA LEU A 34 -18.60 1.47 -4.66
C LEU A 34 -19.92 1.16 -5.38
N GLU A 35 -21.06 1.64 -4.88
CA GLU A 35 -22.37 1.50 -5.52
C GLU A 35 -22.43 2.19 -6.88
N LYS A 36 -21.84 3.38 -6.99
CA LYS A 36 -21.69 4.07 -8.27
C LYS A 36 -20.87 3.23 -9.25
N TYR A 37 -19.71 2.72 -8.80
CA TYR A 37 -18.89 1.85 -9.64
C TYR A 37 -19.61 0.56 -10.05
N TYR A 38 -20.39 -0.04 -9.16
CA TYR A 38 -21.18 -1.22 -9.49
C TYR A 38 -22.29 -0.93 -10.50
N LYS A 39 -22.93 0.24 -10.43
CA LYS A 39 -23.90 0.65 -11.45
C LYS A 39 -23.26 0.78 -12.84
N ASP A 40 -22.03 1.30 -12.89
CA ASP A 40 -21.32 1.57 -14.14
C ASP A 40 -20.65 0.31 -14.73
N TYR A 41 -20.13 -0.59 -13.89
CA TYR A 41 -19.27 -1.71 -14.30
C TYR A 41 -19.72 -3.10 -13.80
N GLY A 42 -20.62 -3.18 -12.82
CA GLY A 42 -21.15 -4.43 -12.28
C GLY A 42 -20.06 -5.41 -11.82
N ASP A 43 -20.01 -6.55 -12.49
CA ASP A 43 -19.14 -7.69 -12.19
C ASP A 43 -17.85 -7.66 -13.01
N TYR A 44 -17.61 -6.58 -13.74
CA TYR A 44 -16.44 -6.42 -14.58
C TYR A 44 -15.37 -5.59 -13.87
N PRO A 45 -14.08 -5.89 -14.10
CA PRO A 45 -12.99 -5.03 -13.64
C PRO A 45 -13.14 -3.63 -14.23
N ILE A 46 -12.90 -2.62 -13.41
CA ILE A 46 -12.93 -1.23 -13.88
C ILE A 46 -11.81 -0.98 -14.91
N PRO A 47 -11.98 -0.11 -15.91
CA PRO A 47 -10.89 0.28 -16.79
C PRO A 47 -9.75 0.96 -16.03
N LEU A 48 -8.51 0.66 -16.42
CA LEU A 48 -7.34 1.34 -15.86
C LEU A 48 -7.35 2.82 -16.29
N LYS A 49 -7.34 3.75 -15.33
CA LYS A 49 -7.28 5.19 -15.59
C LYS A 49 -5.96 5.75 -15.09
N THR A 50 -4.90 5.45 -15.83
CA THR A 50 -3.57 6.00 -15.51
C THR A 50 -3.45 7.48 -15.88
N LYS A 51 -4.09 7.94 -16.96
CA LYS A 51 -3.93 9.33 -17.43
C LYS A 51 -4.61 10.39 -16.58
N ASP A 52 -5.75 10.07 -15.96
CA ASP A 52 -6.57 11.06 -15.24
C ASP A 52 -5.97 11.46 -13.88
N TYR A 53 -5.12 10.59 -13.30
CA TYR A 53 -4.47 10.82 -12.00
C TYR A 53 -2.97 11.12 -12.13
N PHE A 54 -2.34 10.67 -13.22
CA PHE A 54 -0.93 10.91 -13.49
C PHE A 54 -0.79 12.00 -14.55
N THR A 55 -0.74 13.26 -14.13
CA THR A 55 -0.09 14.29 -14.96
C THR A 55 1.40 13.94 -15.14
N ASP A 56 1.97 14.20 -16.31
CA ASP A 56 3.41 14.02 -16.50
C ASP A 56 4.19 14.82 -15.46
N TYR A 57 5.29 14.25 -14.95
CA TYR A 57 6.22 14.99 -14.12
C TYR A 57 6.61 16.30 -14.82
N THR A 58 6.62 17.40 -14.05
CA THR A 58 7.14 18.67 -14.56
C THR A 58 8.61 18.50 -14.96
N LYS A 59 9.13 19.41 -15.79
CA LYS A 59 10.56 19.39 -16.17
C LYS A 59 11.48 19.40 -14.94
N GLU A 60 11.12 20.17 -13.92
CA GLU A 60 11.84 20.25 -12.65
C GLU A 60 11.83 18.91 -11.90
N GLN A 61 10.67 18.29 -11.76
CA GLN A 61 10.53 16.99 -11.10
C GLN A 61 11.35 15.89 -11.83
N LYS A 62 11.35 15.91 -13.17
CA LYS A 62 12.19 15.01 -13.97
C LYS A 62 13.68 15.26 -13.73
N SER A 63 14.10 16.52 -13.63
CA SER A 63 15.50 16.88 -13.33
C SER A 63 15.94 16.35 -11.97
N ILE A 64 15.15 16.59 -10.93
CA ILE A 64 15.42 16.14 -9.56
C ILE A 64 15.52 14.60 -9.51
N LYS A 65 14.57 13.90 -10.15
CA LYS A 65 14.60 12.43 -10.21
C LYS A 65 15.85 11.91 -10.93
N ASN A 66 16.24 12.53 -12.05
CA ASN A 66 17.42 12.11 -12.80
C ASN A 66 18.71 12.32 -12.00
N GLU A 67 18.86 13.47 -11.34
CA GLU A 67 20.02 13.75 -10.49
C GLU A 67 20.14 12.73 -9.35
N TYR A 68 19.03 12.45 -8.67
CA TYR A 68 18.96 11.42 -7.63
C TYR A 68 19.42 10.03 -8.13
N LEU A 69 18.90 9.59 -9.28
CA LEU A 69 19.25 8.28 -9.86
C LEU A 69 20.71 8.17 -10.31
N LEU A 70 21.33 9.28 -10.71
CA LEU A 70 22.74 9.31 -11.12
C LEU A 70 23.70 9.20 -9.95
N ASN A 71 23.30 9.68 -8.76
CA ASN A 71 24.15 9.82 -7.59
C ASN A 71 24.10 8.63 -6.63
N LEU A 72 23.27 7.62 -6.90
CA LEU A 72 23.05 6.51 -5.98
C LEU A 72 23.59 5.18 -6.50
N PRO A 73 24.15 4.32 -5.61
CA PRO A 73 24.44 2.94 -5.96
C PRO A 73 23.12 2.28 -6.36
N LYS A 74 23.09 1.62 -7.53
CA LYS A 74 21.87 1.04 -8.07
C LYS A 74 21.50 -0.27 -7.34
N PHE A 75 21.14 -0.18 -6.06
CA PHE A 75 20.62 -1.30 -5.28
C PHE A 75 19.39 -1.92 -5.94
N ASP A 76 18.59 -1.12 -6.65
CA ASP A 76 17.55 -1.57 -7.60
C ASP A 76 18.10 -2.50 -8.68
N LEU A 77 19.21 -2.13 -9.31
CA LEU A 77 19.86 -2.97 -10.31
C LEU A 77 20.37 -4.25 -9.66
N THR A 78 20.84 -4.22 -8.42
CA THR A 78 21.17 -5.42 -7.67
C THR A 78 19.91 -6.26 -7.45
N VAL A 79 18.86 -5.76 -6.80
CA VAL A 79 17.61 -6.50 -6.54
C VAL A 79 16.98 -7.02 -7.84
N LYS A 80 16.90 -6.23 -8.90
CA LYS A 80 16.42 -6.65 -10.23
C LYS A 80 17.36 -7.68 -10.86
N THR A 81 18.68 -7.52 -10.75
CA THR A 81 19.64 -8.53 -11.22
C THR A 81 19.48 -9.83 -10.43
N LEU A 82 19.18 -9.79 -9.13
CA LEU A 82 18.85 -10.97 -8.32
C LEU A 82 17.54 -11.63 -8.77
N VAL A 83 16.54 -10.83 -9.10
CA VAL A 83 15.26 -11.32 -9.66
C VAL A 83 15.53 -12.01 -11.01
N TYR A 84 16.28 -11.37 -11.91
CA TYR A 84 16.54 -11.85 -13.27
C TYR A 84 17.54 -13.01 -13.32
N ALA A 85 18.63 -12.98 -12.55
CA ALA A 85 19.59 -14.08 -12.43
C ALA A 85 18.92 -15.34 -11.87
N LYS A 86 17.92 -15.19 -10.98
CA LYS A 86 17.13 -16.32 -10.48
C LYS A 86 16.12 -16.86 -11.49
N MET A 87 15.58 -16.00 -12.37
CA MET A 87 14.72 -16.46 -13.48
C MET A 87 15.46 -17.35 -14.48
N ASP A 88 16.76 -17.12 -14.66
CA ASP A 88 17.60 -17.92 -15.57
C ASP A 88 18.22 -19.17 -14.93
N LEU A 89 18.43 -19.20 -13.61
CA LEU A 89 19.32 -20.21 -13.02
C LEU A 89 18.65 -21.44 -12.37
N ASN A 90 17.38 -21.39 -11.93
CA ASN A 90 16.76 -22.58 -11.32
C ASN A 90 15.25 -22.61 -11.61
N GLY A 91 14.76 -23.67 -12.27
CA GLY A 91 13.35 -23.93 -12.56
C GLY A 91 12.39 -24.09 -11.37
N ASP A 92 12.78 -23.61 -10.17
CA ASP A 92 12.06 -23.68 -8.90
C ASP A 92 11.34 -22.38 -8.51
N PHE A 93 11.48 -21.30 -9.28
CA PHE A 93 10.48 -20.22 -9.22
C PHE A 93 9.18 -20.79 -9.80
N PRO A 94 7.96 -20.50 -9.27
CA PRO A 94 6.75 -20.84 -10.00
C PRO A 94 6.93 -20.23 -11.39
N ASN A 95 7.11 -21.11 -12.40
CA ASN A 95 7.53 -20.73 -13.74
C ASN A 95 6.73 -19.49 -14.10
N LYS A 96 7.34 -18.41 -14.62
CA LYS A 96 6.61 -17.20 -14.99
C LYS A 96 5.29 -17.52 -15.73
N ASN A 97 5.29 -18.65 -16.44
CA ASN A 97 4.11 -19.30 -17.03
C ASN A 97 3.05 -19.77 -16.02
N ALA A 98 3.38 -20.43 -14.91
CA ALA A 98 2.46 -20.78 -13.83
C ALA A 98 1.79 -19.54 -13.21
N ILE A 99 2.55 -18.49 -12.90
CA ILE A 99 1.97 -17.21 -12.43
C ILE A 99 1.04 -16.63 -13.49
N LYS A 100 1.49 -16.56 -14.76
CA LYS A 100 0.65 -16.06 -15.86
C LYS A 100 -0.61 -16.88 -16.06
N SER A 101 -0.52 -18.22 -16.00
CA SER A 101 -1.66 -19.13 -16.14
C SER A 101 -2.64 -18.96 -14.99
N TYR A 102 -2.14 -18.79 -13.76
CA TYR A 102 -2.96 -18.47 -12.60
C TYR A 102 -3.66 -17.11 -12.76
N LEU A 103 -2.94 -16.05 -13.13
CA LEU A 103 -3.55 -14.74 -13.36
C LEU A 103 -4.62 -14.79 -14.45
N LYS A 104 -4.37 -15.50 -15.55
CA LYS A 104 -5.37 -15.69 -16.63
C LYS A 104 -6.62 -16.45 -16.19
N SER A 105 -6.53 -17.32 -15.16
CA SER A 105 -7.66 -18.10 -14.68
C SER A 105 -8.43 -17.41 -13.56
N GLN A 106 -7.95 -16.28 -13.05
CA GLN A 106 -8.57 -15.53 -11.98
C GLN A 106 -9.03 -14.17 -12.50
N ASN A 107 -10.20 -13.73 -12.06
CA ASN A 107 -10.58 -12.33 -12.27
C ASN A 107 -9.96 -11.47 -11.17
N PRO A 108 -9.52 -10.24 -11.49
CA PRO A 108 -9.19 -9.28 -10.46
C PRO A 108 -10.44 -8.85 -9.67
N ILE A 109 -10.23 -8.12 -8.58
CA ILE A 109 -11.28 -7.55 -7.75
C ILE A 109 -12.17 -6.61 -8.57
N THR A 110 -13.49 -6.75 -8.41
CA THR A 110 -14.51 -5.98 -9.13
C THR A 110 -15.37 -5.16 -8.15
N PRO A 111 -16.15 -4.18 -8.62
CA PRO A 111 -17.08 -3.42 -7.78
C PRO A 111 -18.06 -4.30 -7.00
N LYS A 112 -18.64 -5.31 -7.65
CA LYS A 112 -19.51 -6.27 -6.94
C LYS A 112 -18.79 -6.96 -5.80
N VAL A 113 -17.57 -7.46 -6.04
CA VAL A 113 -16.77 -8.16 -5.02
C VAL A 113 -16.53 -7.26 -3.80
N LEU A 114 -16.14 -5.99 -4.01
CA LEU A 114 -15.91 -5.07 -2.91
C LEU A 114 -17.20 -4.69 -2.18
N LEU A 115 -18.32 -4.49 -2.89
CA LEU A 115 -19.61 -4.20 -2.26
C LEU A 115 -20.08 -5.37 -1.40
N ASP A 116 -20.09 -6.58 -1.97
CA ASP A 116 -20.51 -7.79 -1.26
C ASP A 116 -19.63 -8.04 -0.03
N TYR A 117 -18.35 -7.66 -0.10
CA TYR A 117 -17.42 -7.76 1.02
C TYR A 117 -17.65 -6.69 2.10
N PHE A 118 -17.67 -5.40 1.74
CA PHE A 118 -17.65 -4.30 2.71
C PHE A 118 -19.03 -3.91 3.22
N ARG A 119 -20.10 -4.01 2.41
CA ARG A 119 -21.44 -3.60 2.81
C ARG A 119 -21.91 -4.30 4.10
N PRO A 120 -21.87 -5.65 4.24
CA PRO A 120 -22.29 -6.29 5.48
C PRO A 120 -21.40 -5.88 6.67
N LYS A 121 -20.10 -5.70 6.45
CA LYS A 121 -19.15 -5.32 7.51
C LYS A 121 -19.42 -3.93 8.07
N ILE A 122 -19.66 -2.97 7.18
CA ILE A 122 -19.92 -1.58 7.54
C ILE A 122 -21.30 -1.44 8.18
N LEU A 123 -22.32 -2.10 7.62
CA LEU A 123 -23.70 -1.94 8.11
C LEU A 123 -24.00 -2.76 9.37
N ASN A 124 -23.38 -3.94 9.53
CA ASN A 124 -23.74 -4.88 10.59
C ASN A 124 -22.62 -5.19 11.59
N GLU A 125 -21.34 -5.11 11.19
CA GLU A 125 -20.19 -5.53 12.02
C GLU A 125 -19.48 -4.34 12.72
N GLN A 126 -20.06 -3.15 12.69
CA GLN A 126 -19.45 -1.90 13.21
C GLN A 126 -18.02 -1.66 12.68
N PHE A 127 -17.73 -2.11 11.46
CA PHE A 127 -16.44 -1.86 10.83
C PHE A 127 -16.27 -0.37 10.55
N LYS A 128 -15.15 0.20 10.99
CA LYS A 128 -14.80 1.61 10.75
C LYS A 128 -13.37 1.73 10.29
N PHE A 129 -13.15 2.64 9.36
CA PHE A 129 -11.81 3.02 8.95
C PHE A 129 -11.19 3.99 9.96
N GLN A 130 -9.85 3.99 10.05
CA GLN A 130 -9.11 4.92 10.89
C GLN A 130 -7.87 5.43 10.16
N SER A 131 -7.57 6.72 10.34
CA SER A 131 -6.31 7.28 9.86
C SER A 131 -5.12 6.54 10.47
N GLY A 132 -4.19 6.11 9.62
CA GLY A 132 -3.08 5.25 9.99
C GLY A 132 -3.32 3.76 9.74
N ASP A 133 -4.54 3.33 9.40
CA ASP A 133 -4.74 1.96 8.91
C ASP A 133 -3.81 1.69 7.72
N LEU A 134 -3.13 0.55 7.74
CA LEU A 134 -2.22 0.13 6.67
C LEU A 134 -2.96 -0.79 5.71
N LEU A 135 -2.98 -0.40 4.44
CA LEU A 135 -3.51 -1.18 3.34
C LEU A 135 -2.39 -1.97 2.70
N PHE A 136 -2.58 -3.28 2.55
CA PHE A 136 -1.69 -4.16 1.83
C PHE A 136 -2.40 -4.70 0.62
N ILE A 137 -1.74 -4.71 -0.53
CA ILE A 137 -2.30 -5.25 -1.77
C ILE A 137 -1.33 -6.21 -2.45
N LEU A 138 -1.93 -7.14 -3.20
CA LEU A 138 -1.25 -7.91 -4.23
C LEU A 138 -1.92 -7.58 -5.55
N THR A 139 -1.21 -6.87 -6.42
CA THR A 139 -1.78 -6.50 -7.72
C THR A 139 -1.84 -7.71 -8.65
N HIS A 140 -2.80 -7.70 -9.57
CA HIS A 140 -3.02 -8.68 -10.62
C HIS A 140 -1.98 -8.54 -11.75
N ASN A 141 -0.70 -8.48 -11.39
CA ASN A 141 0.45 -8.38 -12.28
C ASN A 141 1.49 -9.42 -11.87
N SER A 142 2.13 -10.07 -12.85
CA SER A 142 3.18 -11.05 -12.61
C SER A 142 4.30 -10.52 -11.72
N ASP A 143 4.70 -9.25 -11.89
CA ASP A 143 5.85 -8.67 -11.19
C ASP A 143 5.54 -8.48 -9.70
N SER A 144 4.30 -8.14 -9.37
CA SER A 144 3.79 -8.07 -8.00
C SER A 144 3.82 -9.45 -7.33
N TYR A 145 3.36 -10.50 -8.03
CA TYR A 145 3.44 -11.88 -7.54
C TYR A 145 4.88 -12.35 -7.35
N ILE A 146 5.78 -11.99 -8.28
CA ILE A 146 7.20 -12.30 -8.18
C ILE A 146 7.80 -11.67 -6.93
N TYR A 147 7.54 -10.37 -6.72
CA TYR A 147 8.04 -9.63 -5.58
C TYR A 147 7.52 -10.20 -4.25
N ALA A 148 6.20 -10.42 -4.13
CA ALA A 148 5.60 -11.00 -2.93
C ALA A 148 6.14 -12.41 -2.63
N TYR A 149 6.32 -13.25 -3.65
CA TYR A 149 6.96 -14.57 -3.51
C TYR A 149 8.38 -14.44 -2.96
N MET A 150 9.18 -13.50 -3.48
CA MET A 150 10.55 -13.28 -3.02
C MET A 150 10.64 -12.81 -1.57
N MET A 151 9.74 -11.93 -1.16
CA MET A 151 9.71 -11.39 0.21
C MET A 151 9.06 -12.35 1.20
N ASN A 152 8.65 -13.56 0.76
CA ASN A 152 7.85 -14.49 1.54
C ASN A 152 6.64 -13.78 2.19
N SER A 153 5.95 -13.00 1.37
CA SER A 153 4.87 -12.12 1.78
C SER A 153 3.59 -12.49 1.04
N PRO A 154 2.41 -12.32 1.67
CA PRO A 154 1.13 -12.38 0.97
C PRO A 154 0.88 -11.17 0.04
N TYR A 155 1.61 -10.08 0.24
CA TYR A 155 1.39 -8.80 -0.43
C TYR A 155 2.71 -8.24 -1.00
N SER A 156 2.60 -7.44 -2.05
CA SER A 156 3.75 -6.82 -2.72
C SER A 156 3.89 -5.33 -2.43
N HIS A 157 2.84 -4.71 -1.87
CA HIS A 157 2.76 -3.27 -1.68
C HIS A 157 1.99 -2.95 -0.41
N CYS A 158 2.33 -1.83 0.23
CA CYS A 158 1.53 -1.31 1.34
C CYS A 158 1.55 0.21 1.41
N ASP A 159 0.42 0.79 1.76
CA ASP A 159 0.21 2.23 1.88
C ASP A 159 -0.63 2.55 3.11
N THR A 160 -0.73 3.82 3.45
CA THR A 160 -1.48 4.28 4.63
C THR A 160 -2.78 4.95 4.25
N LEU A 161 -3.80 4.70 5.08
CA LEU A 161 -5.12 5.30 4.97
C LEU A 161 -5.16 6.62 5.75
N TRP A 162 -5.74 7.64 5.15
CA TRP A 162 -6.09 8.91 5.77
C TRP A 162 -7.60 9.13 5.67
N ILE A 163 -8.22 9.40 6.82
CA ILE A 163 -9.63 9.76 6.92
C ILE A 163 -9.71 11.27 7.12
N PRO A 164 -9.96 12.06 6.07
CA PRO A 164 -10.14 13.50 6.21
C PRO A 164 -11.38 13.78 7.07
N PRO A 165 -11.42 14.91 7.81
CA PRO A 165 -12.58 15.28 8.63
C PRO A 165 -13.89 15.36 7.83
N GLU A 166 -13.78 15.76 6.57
CA GLU A 166 -14.88 15.85 5.62
C GLU A 166 -14.40 15.24 4.30
N GLY A 167 -14.81 14.02 4.00
CA GLY A 167 -14.47 13.40 2.72
C GLY A 167 -14.42 11.87 2.73
N ASN A 168 -14.08 11.33 1.56
CA ASN A 168 -13.88 9.90 1.40
C ASN A 168 -12.58 9.46 2.09
N PRO A 169 -12.50 8.21 2.58
CA PRO A 169 -11.24 7.60 2.93
C PRO A 169 -10.26 7.69 1.77
N MET A 170 -9.04 8.17 2.03
CA MET A 170 -7.98 8.40 1.06
C MET A 170 -6.78 7.51 1.35
N VAL A 171 -6.06 7.09 0.31
CA VAL A 171 -4.82 6.33 0.41
C VAL A 171 -3.67 7.22 -0.05
N LEU A 172 -2.65 7.37 0.78
CA LEU A 172 -1.40 8.02 0.41
C LEU A 172 -0.50 6.95 -0.21
N MET A 173 -0.56 6.82 -1.54
CA MET A 173 0.13 5.78 -2.29
C MET A 173 1.53 6.23 -2.73
N VAL A 174 2.57 5.48 -2.37
CA VAL A 174 3.95 5.75 -2.81
C VAL A 174 4.38 4.68 -3.82
N SER A 175 4.36 5.01 -5.11
CA SER A 175 4.56 4.02 -6.19
C SER A 175 5.65 4.43 -7.20
N PRO A 176 6.28 3.47 -7.89
CA PRO A 176 7.31 3.74 -8.91
C PRO A 176 6.85 4.62 -10.07
N ILE A 177 5.55 4.60 -10.37
CA ILE A 177 4.95 5.41 -11.44
C ILE A 177 4.82 6.85 -10.94
N ARG A 178 4.15 7.02 -9.80
CA ARG A 178 3.99 8.30 -9.11
C ARG A 178 3.46 8.09 -7.70
N SER A 179 3.93 8.92 -6.77
CA SER A 179 3.31 9.06 -5.45
C SER A 179 2.10 9.98 -5.53
N VAL A 180 0.93 9.50 -5.14
CA VAL A 180 -0.35 10.21 -5.23
C VAL A 180 -1.25 9.92 -4.04
N VAL A 181 -2.17 10.85 -3.74
CA VAL A 181 -3.26 10.63 -2.78
C VAL A 181 -4.54 10.35 -3.54
N VAL A 182 -5.17 9.21 -3.28
CA VAL A 182 -6.29 8.69 -4.10
C VAL A 182 -7.42 8.17 -3.22
N PRO A 183 -8.70 8.20 -3.66
CA PRO A 183 -9.78 7.58 -2.91
C PRO A 183 -9.54 6.09 -2.66
N LEU A 184 -9.96 5.58 -1.50
CA LEU A 184 -9.81 4.17 -1.15
C LEU A 184 -10.54 3.23 -2.12
N SER A 185 -11.71 3.64 -2.60
CA SER A 185 -12.48 2.89 -3.61
C SER A 185 -11.67 2.71 -4.89
N ASP A 186 -11.09 3.78 -5.41
CA ASP A 186 -10.24 3.80 -6.59
C ASP A 186 -9.00 2.91 -6.42
N TYR A 187 -8.37 3.00 -5.24
CA TYR A 187 -7.20 2.20 -4.90
C TYR A 187 -7.53 0.70 -4.86
N LEU A 188 -8.58 0.29 -4.15
CA LEU A 188 -8.94 -1.13 -3.99
C LEU A 188 -9.49 -1.76 -5.26
N LEU A 189 -10.26 -1.02 -6.06
CA LEU A 189 -10.72 -1.47 -7.38
C LEU A 189 -9.57 -1.56 -8.40
N GLY A 190 -8.41 -0.99 -8.07
CA GLY A 190 -7.23 -1.07 -8.90
C GLY A 190 -7.34 -0.19 -10.14
N VAL A 191 -7.79 1.06 -9.98
CA VAL A 191 -7.84 2.06 -11.08
C VAL A 191 -6.46 2.22 -11.75
N PHE A 192 -5.37 2.02 -11.00
CA PHE A 192 -3.98 2.12 -11.49
C PHE A 192 -3.39 0.78 -11.91
N SER A 193 -3.72 -0.25 -11.15
CA SER A 193 -3.34 -1.64 -11.38
C SER A 193 -4.40 -2.49 -10.72
N HIS A 194 -5.07 -3.34 -11.48
CA HIS A 194 -6.06 -4.26 -10.93
C HIS A 194 -5.49 -5.05 -9.75
N ASN A 195 -6.31 -5.30 -8.73
CA ASN A 195 -5.89 -5.99 -7.51
C ASN A 195 -6.41 -7.43 -7.50
N SER A 196 -5.61 -8.35 -6.95
CA SER A 196 -6.02 -9.75 -6.70
C SER A 196 -6.40 -9.98 -5.24
N ARG A 197 -5.71 -9.30 -4.32
CA ARG A 197 -5.88 -9.46 -2.86
C ARG A 197 -5.68 -8.13 -2.16
N PHE A 198 -6.33 -7.96 -1.01
CA PHE A 198 -6.00 -6.89 -0.08
C PHE A 198 -6.13 -7.34 1.38
N SER A 199 -5.50 -6.58 2.27
CA SER A 199 -5.77 -6.63 3.70
C SER A 199 -5.56 -5.26 4.34
N ILE A 200 -6.28 -5.01 5.42
CA ILE A 200 -6.15 -3.81 6.23
C ILE A 200 -5.68 -4.21 7.61
N TYR A 201 -4.58 -3.59 8.06
CA TYR A 201 -4.04 -3.77 9.40
C TYR A 201 -4.15 -2.46 10.17
N ARG A 202 -4.46 -2.56 11.46
CA ARG A 202 -4.53 -1.46 12.39
C ARG A 202 -3.51 -1.66 13.49
N HIS A 203 -2.75 -0.60 13.78
CA HIS A 203 -1.88 -0.59 14.94
C HIS A 203 -2.71 -0.48 16.22
N GLU A 204 -2.40 -1.28 17.24
CA GLU A 204 -3.20 -1.42 18.47
C GLU A 204 -3.31 -0.11 19.26
N ASN A 205 -2.21 0.64 19.39
CA ASN A 205 -2.15 1.84 20.21
C ASN A 205 -1.28 2.92 19.58
N PHE A 206 -1.88 3.99 19.05
CA PHE A 206 -1.17 5.21 18.65
C PHE A 206 -2.06 6.43 18.81
N ASP A 207 -1.44 7.61 18.87
CA ASP A 207 -2.18 8.88 18.90
C ASP A 207 -2.79 9.18 17.53
N VAL A 208 -4.09 8.92 17.41
CA VAL A 208 -4.87 9.16 16.18
C VAL A 208 -4.90 10.63 15.78
N LYS A 209 -4.86 11.56 16.74
CA LYS A 209 -4.80 13.01 16.43
C LYS A 209 -3.46 13.36 15.80
N LYS A 210 -2.37 12.87 16.39
CA LYS A 210 -1.01 13.04 15.86
C LYS A 210 -0.85 12.39 14.48
N MET A 211 -1.40 11.18 14.28
CA MET A 211 -1.44 10.51 12.97
C MET A 211 -2.22 11.33 11.92
N ASN A 212 -3.37 11.88 12.29
CA ASN A 212 -4.13 12.76 11.39
C ASN A 212 -3.36 14.04 11.02
N GLN A 213 -2.64 14.64 11.97
CA GLN A 213 -1.83 15.84 11.70
C GLN A 213 -0.71 15.56 10.70
N ILE A 214 0.01 14.43 10.86
CA ILE A 214 1.08 14.07 9.94
C ILE A 214 0.55 13.67 8.56
N LEU A 215 -0.55 12.91 8.48
CA LEU A 215 -1.16 12.52 7.21
C LEU A 215 -1.73 13.72 6.46
N LYS A 216 -2.33 14.69 7.16
CA LYS A 216 -2.75 15.96 6.56
C LYS A 216 -1.54 16.72 6.01
N THR A 217 -0.47 16.84 6.80
CA THR A 217 0.77 17.50 6.35
C THR A 217 1.36 16.80 5.13
N ALA A 218 1.33 15.48 5.11
CA ALA A 218 1.77 14.68 3.97
C ALA A 218 0.91 14.96 2.74
N ASN A 219 -0.41 14.92 2.86
CA ASN A 219 -1.33 15.22 1.77
C ASN A 219 -1.06 16.60 1.15
N ASP A 220 -0.92 17.64 1.98
CA ASP A 220 -0.72 19.02 1.53
C ASP A 220 0.61 19.20 0.76
N ARG A 221 1.57 18.29 0.95
CA ARG A 221 2.93 18.37 0.39
C ARG A 221 3.31 17.12 -0.42
N PHE A 222 2.34 16.27 -0.77
CA PHE A 222 2.62 14.94 -1.31
C PHE A 222 3.30 14.97 -2.67
N SER A 223 3.18 16.09 -3.40
CA SER A 223 3.91 16.36 -4.64
C SER A 223 5.44 16.34 -4.49
N ASN A 224 5.95 16.47 -3.27
CA ASN A 224 7.38 16.36 -2.95
C ASN A 224 7.81 14.94 -2.60
N VAL A 225 6.90 13.96 -2.59
CA VAL A 225 7.24 12.55 -2.41
C VAL A 225 7.56 11.92 -3.75
N TYR A 226 8.78 11.41 -3.88
CA TYR A 226 9.25 10.65 -5.03
C TYR A 226 9.43 9.19 -4.62
N PHE A 227 9.29 8.28 -5.56
CA PHE A 227 9.60 6.88 -5.29
C PHE A 227 11.11 6.68 -5.19
N ASP A 228 11.55 6.05 -4.11
CA ASP A 228 12.92 5.59 -3.98
C ASP A 228 13.10 4.30 -4.76
N ASP A 229 13.45 4.44 -6.04
CA ASP A 229 13.71 3.32 -6.93
C ASP A 229 14.83 2.40 -6.41
N ALA A 230 15.76 2.93 -5.63
CA ALA A 230 16.91 2.20 -5.13
C ALA A 230 16.77 1.75 -3.67
N PHE A 231 15.59 1.89 -3.07
CA PHE A 231 15.27 1.46 -1.71
C PHE A 231 16.29 1.93 -0.66
N HIS A 232 16.79 3.17 -0.81
CA HIS A 232 17.59 3.78 0.24
C HIS A 232 16.69 4.09 1.44
N ARG A 233 17.27 4.01 2.64
CA ARG A 233 16.59 4.48 3.84
C ARG A 233 16.84 5.98 3.98
N ASN A 234 15.77 6.74 4.00
CA ASN A 234 15.65 8.14 4.34
C ASN A 234 15.60 8.30 5.86
N THR A 235 15.93 9.51 6.29
CA THR A 235 15.86 9.89 7.68
C THR A 235 14.44 9.82 8.22
N ASN A 236 14.36 9.45 9.50
CA ASN A 236 13.14 9.49 10.30
C ASN A 236 12.52 10.89 10.26
N ILE A 237 11.21 10.99 10.47
CA ILE A 237 10.52 12.28 10.50
C ILE A 237 10.79 12.91 11.87
N GLU A 238 11.55 14.01 11.89
CA GLU A 238 11.92 14.68 13.16
C GLU A 238 10.89 15.76 13.53
N ASN A 239 10.39 16.50 12.54
CA ASN A 239 9.48 17.62 12.74
C ASN A 239 8.46 17.74 11.59
N LEU A 240 7.18 17.95 11.92
CA LEU A 240 6.10 18.22 10.95
C LEU A 240 6.34 19.50 10.15
N ASP A 241 6.99 20.50 10.74
CA ASP A 241 7.24 21.74 10.04
C ASP A 241 8.16 21.53 8.85
N THR A 242 9.17 20.67 8.94
CA THR A 242 10.12 20.41 7.85
C THR A 242 9.69 19.24 6.96
N PHE A 243 8.81 18.38 7.46
CA PHE A 243 8.36 17.19 6.75
C PHE A 243 7.78 17.51 5.36
N LEU A 244 8.38 16.92 4.32
CA LEU A 244 8.03 17.09 2.90
C LEU A 244 8.02 18.54 2.40
N LYS A 245 8.72 19.48 3.05
CA LYS A 245 8.90 20.84 2.51
C LYS A 245 9.82 20.88 1.28
N ALA A 246 10.67 19.89 1.13
CA ALA A 246 11.57 19.67 -0.01
C ALA A 246 11.35 18.26 -0.57
N PRO A 247 11.86 17.97 -1.79
CA PRO A 247 11.85 16.62 -2.34
C PRO A 247 12.37 15.57 -1.36
N CYS A 248 11.60 14.52 -1.13
CA CYS A 248 11.96 13.35 -0.34
C CYS A 248 11.64 12.08 -1.13
N PHE A 249 12.46 11.05 -1.01
CA PHE A 249 12.36 9.84 -1.83
C PHE A 249 11.97 8.68 -0.96
N TYR A 250 10.72 8.24 -0.91
CA TYR A 250 10.34 7.06 -0.10
C TYR A 250 9.94 5.89 -0.99
N TYR A 251 10.13 4.66 -0.52
CA TYR A 251 9.35 3.53 -1.02
C TYR A 251 8.19 3.20 -0.08
N CYS A 252 7.19 2.47 -0.59
CA CYS A 252 5.88 2.28 0.04
C CYS A 252 5.90 1.90 1.54
N ALA A 253 6.65 0.85 1.88
CA ALA A 253 6.74 0.36 3.26
C ALA A 253 7.55 1.28 4.17
N GLU A 254 8.58 1.94 3.65
CA GLU A 254 9.37 2.91 4.39
C GLU A 254 8.55 4.16 4.76
N PHE A 255 7.74 4.67 3.83
CA PHE A 255 6.86 5.79 4.10
C PHE A 255 5.92 5.48 5.26
N CYS A 256 5.27 4.30 5.22
CA CYS A 256 4.44 3.81 6.32
C CYS A 256 5.21 3.74 7.64
N TYR A 257 6.44 3.21 7.62
CA TYR A 257 7.29 3.11 8.80
C TYR A 257 7.62 4.46 9.39
N ALA A 258 8.03 5.43 8.56
CA ALA A 258 8.44 6.76 9.02
C ALA A 258 7.29 7.48 9.73
N LEU A 259 6.06 7.34 9.22
CA LEU A 259 4.86 7.87 9.87
C LEU A 259 4.62 7.22 11.25
N PHE A 260 4.69 5.90 11.33
CA PHE A 260 4.46 5.18 12.58
C PHE A 260 5.56 5.42 13.61
N GLN A 261 6.82 5.46 13.18
CA GLN A 261 7.97 5.77 14.03
C GLN A 261 7.83 7.18 14.61
N TYR A 262 7.39 8.17 13.81
CA TYR A 262 7.11 9.51 14.31
C TYR A 262 5.98 9.54 15.35
N VAL A 263 4.86 8.86 15.05
CA VAL A 263 3.67 8.93 15.92
C VAL A 263 3.91 8.19 17.23
N THR A 264 4.50 7.00 17.17
CA THR A 264 4.65 6.09 18.31
C THR A 264 5.97 6.27 19.07
N GLY A 265 7.00 6.84 18.43
CA GLY A 265 8.37 6.83 18.95
C GLY A 265 9.01 5.43 18.97
N ASN A 266 8.32 4.41 18.47
CA ASN A 266 8.83 3.05 18.42
C ASN A 266 9.55 2.79 17.10
N GLU A 267 10.75 2.26 17.17
CA GLU A 267 11.54 1.87 16.00
C GLU A 267 11.48 0.36 15.72
N GLU A 268 10.99 -0.42 16.68
CA GLU A 268 10.91 -1.88 16.66
C GLU A 268 9.48 -2.35 16.33
N PHE A 269 9.12 -2.32 15.05
CA PHE A 269 7.88 -2.96 14.60
C PHE A 269 8.04 -4.46 14.33
N SER A 270 9.28 -4.97 14.22
CA SER A 270 9.54 -6.41 14.05
C SER A 270 10.54 -6.93 15.09
N ALA A 271 10.36 -8.18 15.50
CA ALA A 271 11.38 -8.92 16.23
C ALA A 271 12.43 -9.42 15.21
N ASN A 272 13.57 -8.72 15.12
CA ASN A 272 14.82 -9.24 14.56
C ASN A 272 14.81 -9.85 13.14
N THR A 273 13.89 -9.48 12.24
CA THR A 273 13.92 -9.99 10.85
C THR A 273 14.63 -9.02 9.92
N PHE A 274 15.92 -8.84 10.20
CA PHE A 274 16.88 -8.35 9.21
C PHE A 274 17.09 -9.44 8.15
N VAL A 275 16.85 -9.10 6.88
CA VAL A 275 17.20 -9.98 5.77
C VAL A 275 18.06 -9.19 4.81
N THR A 276 19.38 -9.33 4.93
CA THR A 276 20.27 -8.78 3.91
C THR A 276 20.11 -9.50 2.60
N ILE A 277 20.56 -8.88 1.51
CA ILE A 277 20.72 -9.57 0.23
C ILE A 277 21.49 -10.89 0.42
N LYS A 278 22.56 -10.88 1.22
CA LYS A 278 23.35 -12.08 1.52
C LYS A 278 22.56 -13.14 2.29
N GLN A 279 21.74 -12.76 3.27
CA GLN A 279 20.84 -13.66 3.99
C GLN A 279 19.71 -14.17 3.10
N MET A 280 19.22 -13.38 2.14
CA MET A 280 18.27 -13.85 1.12
C MET A 280 18.87 -14.96 0.26
N TYR A 281 20.19 -14.96 0.00
CA TYR A 281 20.92 -16.06 -0.63
C TYR A 281 21.10 -17.26 0.31
N HIS A 282 21.60 -17.02 1.53
CA HIS A 282 21.91 -18.08 2.50
C HIS A 282 20.68 -18.85 2.98
N ASN A 283 19.58 -18.16 3.31
CA ASN A 283 18.33 -18.79 3.75
C ASN A 283 17.68 -19.68 2.67
N ARG A 284 18.27 -19.71 1.46
CA ARG A 284 17.82 -20.47 0.30
C ARG A 284 18.86 -21.50 -0.18
N ASN A 285 19.95 -21.73 0.56
CA ASN A 285 21.08 -22.58 0.14
C ASN A 285 21.70 -22.20 -1.22
N LEU A 286 21.65 -20.92 -1.60
CA LEU A 286 22.18 -20.45 -2.88
C LEU A 286 23.64 -19.99 -2.72
N LYS A 287 24.49 -20.33 -3.70
CA LYS A 287 25.82 -19.73 -3.83
C LYS A 287 25.69 -18.37 -4.52
N VAL A 288 26.23 -17.34 -3.89
CA VAL A 288 26.37 -16.01 -4.49
C VAL A 288 27.28 -16.10 -5.73
N PRO A 289 26.83 -15.68 -6.93
CA PRO A 289 27.68 -15.61 -8.12
C PRO A 289 28.89 -14.71 -7.90
N GLU A 290 30.07 -15.09 -8.41
CA GLU A 290 31.30 -14.32 -8.19
C GLU A 290 31.23 -12.89 -8.73
N ILE A 291 30.51 -12.67 -9.84
CA ILE A 291 30.34 -11.33 -10.44
C ILE A 291 29.46 -10.41 -9.58
N GLU A 292 28.54 -10.98 -8.80
CA GLU A 292 27.63 -10.24 -7.91
C GLU A 292 28.21 -10.08 -6.50
N ARG A 293 29.16 -10.94 -6.12
CA ARG A 293 29.76 -10.97 -4.77
C ARG A 293 30.29 -9.60 -4.32
N PRO A 294 31.02 -8.81 -5.14
CA PRO A 294 31.48 -7.47 -4.72
C PRO A 294 30.34 -6.52 -4.37
N PHE A 295 29.21 -6.58 -5.10
CA PHE A 295 28.04 -5.75 -4.87
C PHE A 295 27.26 -6.19 -3.63
N ILE A 296 27.11 -7.50 -3.45
CA ILE A 296 26.44 -8.07 -2.27
C ILE A 296 27.26 -7.79 -1.01
N ASP A 297 28.57 -7.97 -1.05
CA ASP A 297 29.44 -7.70 0.10
C ASP A 297 29.51 -6.18 0.40
N TYR A 298 29.44 -5.32 -0.62
CA TYR A 298 29.31 -3.86 -0.42
C TYR A 298 27.97 -3.50 0.22
N SER A 299 26.85 -4.05 -0.28
CA SER A 299 25.52 -3.87 0.30
C SER A 299 25.43 -4.38 1.73
N GLU A 300 26.02 -5.54 2.01
CA GLU A 300 26.12 -6.13 3.35
C GLU A 300 26.89 -5.22 4.30
N ASN A 301 28.00 -4.65 3.82
CA ASN A 301 28.82 -3.73 4.61
C ASN A 301 28.11 -2.41 4.91
N ILE A 302 27.34 -1.85 3.96
CA ILE A 302 26.50 -0.66 4.20
C ILE A 302 25.40 -1.00 5.22
N ALA A 303 24.68 -2.10 5.01
CA ALA A 303 23.58 -2.51 5.89
C ALA A 303 24.07 -2.70 7.34
N ARG A 304 25.26 -3.30 7.52
CA ARG A 304 25.89 -3.51 8.84
C ARG A 304 26.47 -2.25 9.45
N LYS A 305 27.13 -1.37 8.66
CA LYS A 305 27.72 -0.12 9.19
C LYS A 305 26.68 0.94 9.53
N GLU A 306 25.64 1.04 8.70
CA GLU A 306 24.67 2.14 8.78
C GLU A 306 23.38 1.72 9.50
N ASN A 307 23.27 0.45 9.92
CA ASN A 307 22.06 -0.14 10.50
C ASN A 307 20.80 0.15 9.65
N LYS A 308 20.98 0.29 8.34
CA LYS A 308 19.92 0.60 7.37
C LYS A 308 19.25 -0.71 6.97
N TRP A 309 18.09 -0.96 7.55
CA TRP A 309 17.28 -2.14 7.28
C TRP A 309 16.32 -1.83 6.14
N LEU A 310 16.18 -2.75 5.18
CA LEU A 310 15.08 -2.70 4.22
C LEU A 310 13.79 -2.98 5.01
N ILE A 311 12.83 -2.08 4.92
CA ILE A 311 11.55 -2.19 5.62
C ILE A 311 10.54 -2.76 4.64
N ASP A 312 10.22 -4.04 4.75
CA ASP A 312 9.24 -4.66 3.85
C ASP A 312 7.85 -4.77 4.50
N GLN A 313 6.87 -5.24 3.73
CA GLN A 313 5.50 -5.43 4.19
C GLN A 313 5.42 -6.38 5.41
N SER A 314 6.36 -7.33 5.51
CA SER A 314 6.36 -8.33 6.58
C SER A 314 6.73 -7.76 7.95
N PHE A 315 7.40 -6.60 8.01
CA PHE A 315 7.64 -5.87 9.26
C PHE A 315 6.35 -5.58 9.99
N PHE A 316 5.33 -5.13 9.26
CA PHE A 316 4.02 -4.83 9.82
C PHE A 316 3.20 -6.10 10.04
N ILE A 317 3.16 -7.00 9.06
CA ILE A 317 2.32 -8.22 9.12
C ILE A 317 2.72 -9.14 10.28
N LYS A 318 4.03 -9.25 10.58
CA LYS A 318 4.55 -10.08 11.68
C LYS A 318 4.64 -9.31 13.00
N SER A 319 4.37 -8.02 12.98
CA SER A 319 4.41 -7.19 14.19
C SER A 319 3.32 -7.64 15.15
N LYS A 320 3.65 -7.68 16.44
CA LYS A 320 2.62 -7.82 17.49
C LYS A 320 1.72 -6.59 17.62
N TYR A 321 2.19 -5.44 17.10
CA TYR A 321 1.50 -4.17 17.24
C TYR A 321 0.43 -3.93 16.18
N PHE A 322 0.48 -4.66 15.06
CA PHE A 322 -0.46 -4.49 13.96
C PHE A 322 -1.38 -5.70 13.85
N HIS A 323 -2.68 -5.45 13.97
CA HIS A 323 -3.70 -6.47 13.90
C HIS A 323 -4.51 -6.31 12.63
N GLN A 324 -4.81 -7.43 11.99
CA GLN A 324 -5.64 -7.43 10.81
C GLN A 324 -7.10 -7.17 11.16
N ILE A 325 -7.72 -6.23 10.44
CA ILE A 325 -9.13 -5.87 10.62
C ILE A 325 -9.98 -6.19 9.39
N ALA A 326 -9.36 -6.35 8.21
CA ALA A 326 -10.04 -6.78 7.00
C ALA A 326 -9.10 -7.56 6.07
N THR A 327 -9.68 -8.49 5.33
CA THR A 327 -9.01 -9.27 4.30
C THR A 327 -9.94 -9.84 3.24
N TYR A 328 -9.47 -9.80 2.00
CA TYR A 328 -10.06 -10.55 0.90
C TYR A 328 -9.05 -11.56 0.32
N ASN A 329 -9.56 -12.76 -0.02
CA ASN A 329 -8.87 -13.89 -0.64
C ASN A 329 -7.97 -14.72 0.32
N SER A 330 -6.76 -14.25 0.70
CA SER A 330 -5.86 -15.05 1.52
C SER A 330 -4.75 -14.25 2.22
N HIS A 331 -4.30 -14.77 3.37
CA HIS A 331 -3.06 -14.38 4.08
C HIS A 331 -1.88 -15.29 3.84
N LYS A 332 -2.07 -16.41 3.14
CA LYS A 332 -0.97 -17.28 2.80
C LYS A 332 0.02 -16.49 1.94
N THR A 333 1.31 -16.65 2.25
CA THR A 333 2.34 -16.06 1.42
C THR A 333 2.18 -16.57 -0.01
N VAL A 334 2.59 -15.77 -1.01
CA VAL A 334 2.53 -16.23 -2.41
C VAL A 334 3.37 -17.50 -2.58
N LYS A 335 4.43 -17.64 -1.79
CA LYS A 335 5.25 -18.85 -1.73
C LYS A 335 4.46 -20.07 -1.28
N ASP A 336 3.82 -20.01 -0.11
CA ASP A 336 3.05 -21.13 0.42
C ASP A 336 1.91 -21.53 -0.52
N PHE A 337 1.27 -20.55 -1.15
CA PHE A 337 0.21 -20.78 -2.13
C PHE A 337 0.67 -21.64 -3.32
N PHE A 338 1.81 -21.30 -3.95
CA PHE A 338 2.32 -22.06 -5.10
C PHE A 338 3.05 -23.35 -4.71
N GLU A 339 3.56 -23.45 -3.48
CA GLU A 339 4.20 -24.67 -2.96
C GLU A 339 3.21 -25.65 -2.31
N GLY A 340 1.91 -25.32 -2.28
CA GLY A 340 0.86 -26.18 -1.74
C GLY A 340 0.88 -26.34 -0.22
N LYS A 341 1.37 -25.33 0.51
CA LYS A 341 1.48 -25.30 1.98
C LYS A 341 0.32 -24.58 2.64
#